data_AF-A0A2S4JR61-F1
#
_entry.id   AF-A0A2S4JR61-F1
#
_cell.length_a   1.000
_cell.length_b   1.000
_cell.length_c   1.000
_cell.angle_alpha   90.00
_cell.angle_beta   90.00
_cell.angle_gamma   90.00
#
_symmetry.space_group_name_H-M   'P 1'
#
loop_
_entity.id
_entity.type
_entity.pdbx_description
1 polymer ?
#
loop_
_entity_poly.entity_id
_entity_poly.type
_entity_poly.pdbx_seq_one_letter_code
_entity_poly.pdbx_strand_id
1 'polypeptide(L)'
;MHIPERSRPYLFGALSGLLLTASVALAGQFFGTSTTFPRLSTFILTSLGIDLSSLAFAQVRDGALTGAAFPNWQLLFVIGIGLGAFISARASGTFHREHLPELWVSSFGSSQKTRLLYSLAGGSLAMIGARMAGGCPSGHGVSGVSQLGVSSLLAMAMFFIGGITTARFLYASPAAPVSGNNSSVRSGRSGRPDNTQGGLS
;
A
#
# COMPACT_ATOMS: atom_id res chain seq x y z
N MET A 1 -13.93 -22.66 6.56
CA MET A 1 -12.96 -22.49 7.68
C MET A 1 -13.21 -21.13 8.32
N HIS A 2 -13.87 -21.10 9.48
CA HIS A 2 -14.25 -19.87 10.18
C HIS A 2 -13.10 -19.47 11.10
N ILE A 3 -12.31 -18.47 10.70
CA ILE A 3 -11.18 -17.97 11.50
C ILE A 3 -11.70 -16.82 12.37
N PRO A 4 -11.49 -16.84 13.69
CA PRO A 4 -11.98 -15.77 14.57
C PRO A 4 -11.38 -14.42 14.17
N GLU A 5 -12.22 -13.38 14.08
CA GLU A 5 -11.89 -12.02 13.59
C GLU A 5 -10.61 -11.43 14.21
N ARG A 6 -10.37 -11.69 15.50
CA ARG A 6 -9.19 -11.19 16.24
C ARG A 6 -7.85 -11.80 15.77
N SER A 7 -7.89 -13.01 15.20
CA SER A 7 -6.69 -13.77 14.80
C SER A 7 -6.30 -13.57 13.33
N ARG A 8 -7.23 -13.08 12.50
CA ARG A 8 -7.02 -12.79 11.07
C ARG A 8 -5.79 -11.91 10.81
N PRO A 9 -5.56 -10.77 11.50
CA PRO A 9 -4.39 -9.93 11.23
C PRO A 9 -3.06 -10.63 11.55
N TYR A 10 -3.01 -11.42 12.61
CA TYR A 10 -1.82 -12.21 12.96
C TYR A 10 -1.54 -13.31 11.94
N LEU A 11 -2.60 -13.97 11.45
CA LEU A 11 -2.47 -15.00 10.42
C LEU A 11 -2.00 -14.42 9.08
N PHE A 12 -2.59 -13.31 8.64
CA PHE A 12 -2.16 -12.64 7.41
C PHE A 12 -0.75 -12.07 7.52
N GLY A 13 -0.37 -11.55 8.70
CA GLY A 13 1.00 -11.10 8.99
C GLY A 13 2.01 -12.24 9.00
N ALA A 14 1.66 -13.39 9.58
CA ALA A 14 2.51 -14.57 9.57
C ALA A 14 2.66 -15.15 8.15
N LEU A 15 1.58 -15.21 7.38
CA LEU A 15 1.60 -15.65 5.99
C LEU A 15 2.41 -14.70 5.10
N SER A 16 2.26 -13.38 5.25
CA SER A 16 3.04 -12.41 4.48
C SER A 16 4.53 -12.48 4.85
N GLY A 17 4.87 -12.66 6.13
CA GLY A 17 6.23 -12.89 6.61
C GLY A 17 6.85 -14.19 6.11
N LEU A 18 6.08 -15.27 6.04
CA LEU A 18 6.52 -16.54 5.47
C LEU A 18 6.74 -16.43 3.96
N LEU A 19 5.82 -15.76 3.26
CA LEU A 19 5.93 -15.49 1.82
C LEU A 19 7.16 -14.64 1.51
N LEU A 20 7.44 -13.65 2.36
CA LEU A 20 8.65 -12.82 2.33
C LEU A 20 9.91 -13.66 2.44
N THR A 21 9.95 -14.51 3.47
CA THR A 21 11.11 -15.37 3.75
C THR A 21 11.32 -16.37 2.61
N ALA A 22 10.26 -16.99 2.12
CA ALA A 22 10.30 -17.88 0.96
C ALA A 22 10.72 -17.14 -0.32
N SER A 23 10.25 -15.92 -0.54
CA SER A 23 10.64 -15.10 -1.70
C SER A 23 12.12 -14.74 -1.66
N VAL A 24 12.66 -14.39 -0.49
CA VAL A 24 14.10 -14.10 -0.34
C VAL A 24 14.93 -15.39 -0.48
N ALA A 25 14.47 -16.50 0.08
CA ALA A 25 15.17 -17.79 -0.02
C ALA A 25 15.22 -18.34 -1.45
N LEU A 26 14.15 -18.16 -2.24
CA LEU A 26 14.05 -18.69 -3.60
C LEU A 26 14.60 -17.73 -4.65
N ALA A 27 14.34 -16.42 -4.51
CA ALA A 27 14.71 -15.42 -5.51
C ALA A 27 15.95 -14.60 -5.14
N GLY A 28 16.45 -14.68 -3.90
CA GLY A 28 17.64 -13.96 -3.43
C GLY A 28 17.48 -12.44 -3.41
N GLN A 29 16.24 -11.93 -3.43
CA GLN A 29 15.97 -10.52 -3.67
C GLN A 29 14.84 -9.98 -2.78
N PHE A 30 15.01 -8.74 -2.33
CA PHE A 30 14.11 -8.05 -1.40
C PHE A 30 12.98 -7.30 -2.10
N PHE A 31 11.81 -7.20 -1.45
CA PHE A 31 10.68 -6.44 -2.00
C PHE A 31 11.02 -4.96 -2.15
N GLY A 32 10.86 -4.48 -3.38
CA GLY A 32 10.89 -3.09 -3.76
C GLY A 32 10.12 -2.95 -5.06
N THR A 33 9.40 -1.86 -5.24
CA THR A 33 8.64 -1.59 -6.48
C THR A 33 9.14 -0.32 -7.17
N SER A 34 9.77 0.59 -6.42
CA SER A 34 10.22 1.89 -6.91
C SER A 34 11.39 1.82 -7.89
N THR A 35 12.17 0.74 -7.91
CA THR A 35 13.27 0.55 -8.87
C THR A 35 12.78 -0.02 -10.21
N THR A 36 11.57 -0.57 -10.28
CA THR A 36 10.97 -1.06 -11.54
C THR A 36 10.62 0.09 -12.47
N PHE A 37 10.07 1.18 -11.92
CA PHE A 37 9.71 2.38 -12.69
C PHE A 37 10.90 3.00 -13.45
N PRO A 38 12.03 3.32 -12.81
CA PRO A 38 13.19 3.88 -13.49
C PRO A 38 13.88 2.89 -14.44
N ARG A 39 13.83 1.58 -14.16
CA ARG A 39 14.35 0.55 -15.08
C ARG A 39 13.50 0.43 -16.35
N LEU A 40 12.19 0.55 -16.22
CA LEU A 40 11.29 0.57 -17.36
C LEU A 40 11.50 1.83 -18.19
N SER A 41 11.65 3.00 -17.54
CA SER A 41 11.90 4.25 -18.27
C SER A 41 13.22 4.23 -19.02
N THR A 42 14.29 3.71 -18.39
CA THR A 42 15.59 3.57 -19.07
C THR A 42 15.57 2.51 -20.16
N PHE A 43 14.83 1.41 -20.00
CA PHE A 43 14.61 0.42 -21.06
C PHE A 43 13.93 1.05 -22.28
N ILE A 44 12.85 1.80 -22.07
CA ILE A 44 12.15 2.51 -23.15
C ILE A 44 13.11 3.50 -23.84
N LEU A 45 13.84 4.31 -23.07
CA LEU A 45 14.75 5.31 -23.64
C LEU A 45 15.93 4.68 -24.40
N THR A 46 16.49 3.58 -23.88
CA THR A 46 17.56 2.82 -24.55
C THR A 46 17.03 2.15 -25.82
N SER A 47 15.78 1.64 -25.80
CA SER A 47 15.14 1.05 -26.98
C SER A 47 14.86 2.07 -28.09
N LEU A 48 14.80 3.36 -27.74
CA LEU A 48 14.69 4.48 -28.68
C LEU A 48 16.07 4.99 -29.15
N GLY A 49 17.16 4.35 -28.74
CA GLY A 49 18.53 4.70 -29.15
C GLY A 49 19.12 5.93 -28.42
N ILE A 50 18.51 6.39 -27.34
CA ILE A 50 19.03 7.49 -26.52
C ILE A 50 20.06 6.93 -25.55
N ASP A 51 21.31 7.40 -25.65
CA ASP A 51 22.39 6.95 -24.76
C ASP A 51 22.32 7.68 -23.41
N LEU A 52 21.90 6.96 -22.36
CA LEU A 52 21.79 7.49 -21.01
C LEU A 52 23.06 7.30 -20.18
N SER A 53 24.13 6.75 -20.75
CA SER A 53 25.40 6.50 -20.04
C SER A 53 26.05 7.77 -19.49
N SER A 54 25.78 8.92 -20.12
CA SER A 54 26.24 10.26 -19.71
C SER A 54 25.39 10.92 -18.62
N LEU A 55 24.19 10.40 -18.34
CA LEU A 55 23.30 10.97 -17.33
C LEU A 55 23.66 10.42 -15.96
N ALA A 56 23.86 11.32 -14.98
CA ALA A 56 24.16 10.99 -13.58
C ALA A 56 23.19 9.94 -13.00
N PHE A 57 21.95 9.91 -13.48
CA PHE A 57 20.94 8.94 -13.10
C PHE A 57 21.29 7.48 -13.40
N ALA A 58 21.99 7.19 -14.51
CA ALA A 58 22.44 5.85 -14.87
C ALA A 58 23.65 5.40 -14.04
N GLN A 59 24.46 6.37 -13.59
CA GLN A 59 25.73 6.13 -12.87
C GLN A 59 25.56 6.01 -11.35
N VAL A 60 24.54 6.63 -10.74
CA VAL A 60 24.30 6.67 -9.28
C VAL A 60 24.10 5.30 -8.61
N ARG A 61 24.00 4.20 -9.37
CA ARG A 61 23.85 2.83 -8.87
C ARG A 61 24.59 1.80 -9.74
N ASP A 62 25.79 2.12 -10.25
CA ASP A 62 26.62 1.19 -11.06
C ASP A 62 25.85 0.53 -12.22
N GLY A 63 25.03 1.29 -12.94
CA GLY A 63 24.22 0.74 -14.03
C GLY A 63 23.05 -0.15 -13.60
N ALA A 64 22.79 -0.37 -12.31
CA ALA A 64 21.68 -1.18 -11.80
C ALA A 64 20.28 -0.58 -12.09
N LEU A 65 20.22 0.63 -12.66
CA LEU A 65 19.01 1.30 -13.14
C LEU A 65 18.89 1.28 -14.68
N THR A 66 19.84 0.69 -15.39
CA THR A 66 19.82 0.60 -16.86
C THR A 66 18.89 -0.51 -17.34
N GLY A 67 18.29 -0.31 -18.51
CA GLY A 67 17.32 -1.24 -19.11
C GLY A 67 17.89 -2.60 -19.51
N ALA A 68 19.21 -2.79 -19.44
CA ALA A 68 19.86 -4.06 -19.78
C ALA A 68 19.47 -5.23 -18.86
N ALA A 69 18.93 -4.94 -17.66
CA ALA A 69 18.45 -5.93 -16.71
C ALA A 69 16.94 -6.23 -16.84
N PHE A 70 16.37 -6.15 -18.05
CA PHE A 70 14.95 -6.41 -18.31
C PHE A 70 14.78 -7.69 -19.15
N PRO A 71 13.86 -8.61 -18.79
CA PRO A 71 12.92 -8.57 -17.67
C PRO A 71 13.56 -8.98 -16.32
N ASN A 72 13.29 -8.21 -15.27
CA ASN A 72 13.75 -8.53 -13.92
C ASN A 72 12.67 -9.25 -13.10
N TRP A 73 13.07 -10.06 -12.11
CA TRP A 73 12.18 -10.73 -11.14
C TRP A 73 11.18 -9.74 -10.49
N GLN A 74 11.60 -8.50 -10.29
CA GLN A 74 10.81 -7.43 -9.67
C GLN A 74 9.61 -7.01 -10.54
N LEU A 75 9.72 -7.09 -11.88
CA LEU A 75 8.60 -6.81 -12.78
C LEU A 75 7.55 -7.92 -12.71
N LEU A 76 8.00 -9.18 -12.72
CA LEU A 76 7.12 -10.34 -12.54
C LEU A 76 6.39 -10.26 -11.19
N PHE A 77 7.07 -9.79 -10.14
CA PHE A 77 6.47 -9.54 -8.84
C PHE A 77 5.38 -8.46 -8.88
N VAL A 78 5.63 -7.31 -9.53
CA VAL A 78 4.62 -6.24 -9.67
C VAL A 78 3.40 -6.71 -10.47
N ILE A 79 3.62 -7.44 -11.57
CA ILE A 79 2.54 -8.05 -12.36
C ILE A 79 1.77 -9.07 -11.51
N GLY A 80 2.49 -9.88 -10.73
CA GLY A 80 1.92 -10.86 -9.81
C GLY A 80 1.05 -10.23 -8.72
N ILE A 81 1.47 -9.10 -8.13
CA ILE A 81 0.63 -8.34 -7.19
C ILE A 81 -0.65 -7.86 -7.89
N GLY A 82 -0.53 -7.30 -9.09
CA GLY A 82 -1.69 -6.82 -9.86
C GLY A 82 -2.70 -7.93 -10.16
N LEU A 83 -2.22 -9.05 -10.70
CA LEU A 83 -3.05 -10.22 -10.99
C LEU A 83 -3.63 -10.85 -9.72
N GLY A 84 -2.82 -11.02 -8.68
CA GLY A 84 -3.24 -11.59 -7.41
C GLY A 84 -4.31 -10.75 -6.72
N ALA A 85 -4.15 -9.42 -6.70
CA ALA A 85 -5.16 -8.50 -6.19
C ALA A 85 -6.45 -8.58 -7.00
N PHE A 86 -6.37 -8.67 -8.33
CA PHE A 86 -7.53 -8.78 -9.20
C PHE A 86 -8.31 -10.08 -8.99
N ILE A 87 -7.60 -11.22 -8.94
CA ILE A 87 -8.20 -12.54 -8.66
C ILE A 87 -8.84 -12.54 -7.27
N SER A 88 -8.15 -11.99 -6.27
CA SER A 88 -8.66 -11.90 -4.89
C SER A 88 -9.91 -11.02 -4.79
N ALA A 89 -9.94 -9.88 -5.51
CA ALA A 89 -11.09 -8.99 -5.55
C ALA A 89 -12.30 -9.63 -6.25
N ARG A 90 -12.06 -10.38 -7.32
CA ARG A 90 -13.10 -11.17 -8.02
C ARG A 90 -13.64 -12.29 -7.12
N ALA A 91 -12.77 -13.04 -6.45
CA ALA A 91 -13.15 -14.15 -5.59
C ALA A 91 -13.88 -13.70 -4.32
N SER A 92 -13.53 -12.53 -3.79
CA SER A 92 -14.16 -11.97 -2.58
C SER A 92 -15.48 -11.24 -2.88
N GLY A 93 -15.83 -11.02 -4.14
CA GLY A 93 -17.02 -10.24 -4.53
C GLY A 93 -16.99 -8.77 -4.08
N THR A 94 -15.84 -8.29 -3.56
CA THR A 94 -15.67 -6.94 -3.00
C THR A 94 -15.30 -5.90 -4.04
N PHE A 95 -15.28 -6.25 -5.33
CA PHE A 95 -14.97 -5.32 -6.41
C PHE A 95 -16.05 -4.25 -6.56
N HIS A 96 -15.87 -3.13 -5.87
CA HIS A 96 -16.69 -1.93 -5.97
C HIS A 96 -15.88 -0.84 -6.69
N ARG A 97 -16.40 -0.33 -7.81
CA ARG A 97 -15.79 0.80 -8.52
C ARG A 97 -16.12 2.10 -7.80
N GLU A 98 -15.34 2.42 -6.78
CA GLU A 98 -15.53 3.65 -6.02
C GLU A 98 -14.89 4.85 -6.73
N HIS A 99 -15.70 5.56 -7.51
CA HIS A 99 -15.25 6.69 -8.32
C HIS A 99 -14.97 7.96 -7.51
N LEU A 100 -15.51 8.09 -6.29
CA LEU A 100 -15.19 9.15 -5.34
C LEU A 100 -15.40 8.62 -3.90
N PRO A 101 -14.37 8.62 -3.03
CA PRO A 101 -14.54 8.30 -1.63
C PRO A 101 -15.42 9.36 -0.96
N GLU A 102 -16.33 8.94 -0.08
CA GLU A 102 -17.26 9.83 0.64
C GLU A 102 -16.54 10.98 1.37
N LEU A 103 -15.35 10.69 1.92
CA LEU A 103 -14.46 11.65 2.59
C LEU A 103 -13.96 12.78 1.67
N TRP A 104 -13.84 12.51 0.37
CA TRP A 104 -13.44 13.52 -0.62
C TRP A 104 -14.62 14.40 -0.99
N VAL A 105 -15.79 13.79 -1.22
CA VAL A 105 -17.01 14.52 -1.57
C VAL A 105 -17.41 15.47 -0.45
N SER A 106 -17.28 15.03 0.81
CA SER A 106 -17.58 15.85 1.98
C SER A 106 -16.64 17.04 2.18
N SER A 107 -15.39 16.95 1.69
CA SER A 107 -14.34 17.94 1.98
C SER A 107 -14.03 18.86 0.79
N PHE A 108 -14.14 18.36 -0.45
CA PHE A 108 -13.73 19.06 -1.68
C PHE A 108 -14.80 19.05 -2.79
N GLY A 109 -15.97 18.46 -2.53
CA GLY A 109 -17.09 18.38 -3.48
C GLY A 109 -17.00 17.23 -4.49
N SER A 110 -18.00 17.14 -5.38
CA SER A 110 -18.18 16.03 -6.33
C SER A 110 -17.36 16.13 -7.63
N SER A 111 -16.41 17.07 -7.72
CA SER A 111 -15.63 17.28 -8.94
C SER A 111 -14.53 16.23 -9.13
N GLN A 112 -14.73 15.34 -10.11
CA GLN A 112 -13.75 14.30 -10.48
C GLN A 112 -12.43 14.90 -11.01
N LYS A 113 -12.49 16.04 -11.71
CA LYS A 113 -11.29 16.72 -12.25
C LYS A 113 -10.40 17.25 -11.12
N THR A 114 -11.00 17.79 -10.07
CA THR A 114 -10.28 18.28 -8.90
C THR A 114 -9.58 17.12 -8.18
N ARG A 115 -10.27 15.98 -8.01
CA ARG A 115 -9.65 14.77 -7.43
C ARG A 115 -8.43 14.30 -8.21
N LEU A 116 -8.54 14.25 -9.54
CA LEU A 116 -7.43 13.82 -10.38
C LEU A 116 -6.23 14.76 -10.24
N LEU A 117 -6.45 16.08 -10.26
CA LEU A 117 -5.38 17.07 -10.11
C LEU A 117 -4.69 16.97 -8.76
N TYR A 118 -5.44 16.86 -7.66
CA TYR A 118 -4.87 16.70 -6.32
C TYR A 118 -4.16 15.35 -6.14
N SER A 119 -4.69 14.26 -6.71
CA SER A 119 -4.03 12.96 -6.68
C SER A 119 -2.72 12.95 -7.46
N LEU A 120 -2.67 13.65 -8.59
CA LEU A 120 -1.45 13.80 -9.39
C LEU A 120 -0.42 14.70 -8.68
N ALA A 121 -0.86 15.83 -8.13
CA ALA A 121 0.00 16.74 -7.38
C ALA A 121 0.57 16.07 -6.11
N GLY A 122 -0.30 15.45 -5.31
CA GLY A 122 0.08 14.74 -4.10
C GLY A 122 0.95 13.51 -4.40
N GLY A 123 0.62 12.74 -5.44
CA GLY A 123 1.43 11.61 -5.89
C GLY A 123 2.82 12.03 -6.38
N SER A 124 2.91 13.14 -7.11
CA SER A 124 4.19 13.70 -7.56
C SER A 124 5.06 14.14 -6.39
N LEU A 125 4.48 14.86 -5.41
CA LEU A 125 5.19 15.29 -4.22
C LEU A 125 5.65 14.10 -3.36
N ALA A 126 4.79 13.09 -3.20
CA ALA A 126 5.13 11.86 -2.50
C ALA A 126 6.26 11.07 -3.20
N MET A 127 6.26 11.04 -4.53
CA MET A 127 7.34 10.42 -5.32
C MET A 127 8.68 11.15 -5.15
N ILE A 128 8.67 12.48 -5.17
CA ILE A 128 9.87 13.29 -4.90
C ILE A 128 10.40 12.98 -3.49
N GLY A 129 9.53 12.97 -2.48
CA GLY A 129 9.90 12.63 -1.11
C GLY A 129 10.46 11.22 -0.96
N ALA A 130 9.82 10.22 -1.59
CA ALA A 130 10.32 8.84 -1.61
C ALA A 130 11.70 8.74 -2.28
N ARG A 131 11.94 9.51 -3.34
CA ARG A 131 13.25 9.54 -3.98
C ARG A 131 14.32 10.20 -3.10
N MET A 132 13.98 11.28 -2.40
CA MET A 132 14.88 11.92 -1.43
C MET A 132 15.22 11.02 -0.25
N ALA A 133 14.27 10.20 0.20
CA ALA A 133 14.49 9.18 1.24
C ALA A 133 15.32 7.98 0.74
N GLY A 134 15.61 7.88 -0.56
CA GLY A 134 16.37 6.79 -1.15
C GLY A 134 15.58 5.50 -1.39
N GLY A 135 14.24 5.52 -1.23
CA GLY A 135 13.40 4.33 -1.36
C GLY A 135 11.91 4.60 -1.15
N CYS A 136 11.08 3.66 -1.60
CA CYS A 136 9.63 3.72 -1.34
C CYS A 136 9.29 3.22 0.08
N PRO A 137 8.10 3.58 0.60
CA PRO A 137 7.66 3.09 1.90
C PRO A 137 7.57 1.57 1.98
N SER A 138 7.20 0.89 0.89
CA SER A 138 7.18 -0.58 0.86
C SER A 138 8.57 -1.20 1.00
N GLY A 139 9.61 -0.58 0.40
CA GLY A 139 10.99 -1.06 0.49
C GLY A 139 11.60 -0.85 1.88
N HIS A 140 11.46 0.35 2.43
CA HIS A 140 11.93 0.62 3.80
C HIS A 140 11.12 -0.15 4.85
N GLY A 141 9.82 -0.29 4.66
CA GLY A 141 8.93 -0.95 5.61
C GLY A 141 9.09 -2.46 5.64
N VAL A 142 9.12 -3.12 4.48
CA VAL A 142 9.16 -4.58 4.45
C VAL A 142 10.59 -5.11 4.52
N SER A 143 11.47 -4.60 3.67
CA SER A 143 12.85 -5.10 3.57
C SER A 143 13.76 -4.41 4.59
N GLY A 144 13.61 -3.10 4.77
CA GLY A 144 14.45 -2.30 5.67
C GLY A 144 14.21 -2.54 7.16
N VAL A 145 12.94 -2.67 7.59
CA VAL A 145 12.60 -2.98 8.99
C VAL A 145 12.99 -4.41 9.34
N SER A 146 12.81 -5.37 8.42
CA SER A 146 13.21 -6.78 8.65
C SER A 146 14.71 -6.94 8.88
N GLN A 147 15.53 -6.04 8.33
CA GLN A 147 16.98 -6.00 8.54
C GLN A 147 17.38 -5.16 9.76
N LEU A 148 16.43 -4.64 10.54
CA LEU A 148 16.65 -3.71 11.65
C LEU A 148 17.49 -2.48 11.26
N GLY A 149 17.37 -2.04 10.00
CA GLY A 149 18.12 -0.90 9.49
C GLY A 149 17.65 0.40 10.15
N VAL A 150 18.54 1.07 10.87
CA VAL A 150 18.25 2.35 11.56
C VAL A 150 17.74 3.41 10.58
N SER A 151 18.33 3.47 9.37
CA SER A 151 17.89 4.38 8.31
C SER A 151 16.46 4.10 7.85
N SER A 152 16.03 2.83 7.84
CA SER A 152 14.69 2.44 7.40
C SER A 152 13.64 2.72 8.47
N LEU A 153 13.97 2.52 9.74
CA LEU A 153 13.10 2.90 10.86
C LEU A 153 12.87 4.41 10.88
N LEU A 154 13.95 5.20 10.71
CA LEU A 154 13.84 6.65 10.66
C LEU A 154 13.03 7.12 9.43
N ALA A 155 13.28 6.55 8.25
CA ALA A 155 12.50 6.84 7.05
C ALA A 155 11.01 6.51 7.24
N MET A 156 10.69 5.34 7.81
CA MET A 156 9.31 4.97 8.15
C MET A 156 8.67 5.98 9.11
N ALA A 157 9.35 6.34 10.20
CA ALA A 157 8.85 7.31 11.17
C ALA A 157 8.51 8.65 10.49
N MET A 158 9.39 9.15 9.61
CA MET A 158 9.16 10.39 8.88
C MET A 158 8.02 10.29 7.88
N PHE A 159 7.85 9.16 7.18
CA PHE A 159 6.70 8.94 6.30
C PHE A 159 5.38 8.95 7.08
N PHE A 160 5.34 8.31 8.25
CA PHE A 160 4.16 8.34 9.11
C PHE A 160 3.87 9.74 9.63
N ILE A 161 4.87 10.46 10.13
CA ILE A 161 4.70 11.84 10.62
C ILE A 161 4.21 12.75 9.50
N GLY A 162 4.85 12.71 8.33
CA GLY A 162 4.45 13.51 7.17
C GLY A 162 3.05 13.17 6.67
N GLY A 163 2.71 11.87 6.60
CA GLY A 163 1.39 11.40 6.20
C GLY A 163 0.28 11.81 7.17
N ILE A 164 0.48 11.63 8.48
CA ILE A 164 -0.48 12.04 9.52
C ILE A 164 -0.65 13.55 9.51
N THR A 165 0.44 14.31 9.42
CA THR A 165 0.40 15.78 9.38
C THR A 165 -0.36 16.27 8.15
N THR A 166 -0.07 15.70 6.97
CA THR A 166 -0.77 16.05 5.72
C THR A 166 -2.25 15.69 5.80
N ALA A 167 -2.60 14.51 6.33
CA ALA A 167 -3.99 14.11 6.53
C ALA A 167 -4.72 15.04 7.50
N ARG A 168 -4.06 15.47 8.58
CA ARG A 168 -4.61 16.45 9.51
C ARG A 168 -4.81 17.80 8.83
N PHE A 169 -3.85 18.32 8.09
CA PHE A 169 -4.03 19.59 7.37
C PHE A 169 -5.14 19.52 6.31
N LEU A 170 -5.24 18.42 5.59
CA LEU A 170 -6.18 18.27 4.48
C LEU A 170 -7.62 17.99 4.96
N TYR A 171 -7.78 17.28 6.09
CA TYR A 171 -9.07 16.87 6.65
C TYR A 171 -9.35 17.46 8.05
N ALA A 172 -8.69 18.55 8.44
CA ALA A 172 -8.92 19.22 9.73
C ALA A 172 -10.28 19.93 9.81
N SER A 173 -10.85 20.33 8.67
CA SER A 173 -12.22 20.85 8.63
C SER A 173 -13.21 19.69 8.81
N PRO A 174 -14.29 19.85 9.60
CA PRO A 174 -15.13 18.73 10.02
C PRO A 174 -15.69 17.97 8.81
N ALA A 175 -15.09 16.83 8.48
CA ALA A 175 -15.77 15.85 7.65
C ALA A 175 -17.02 15.46 8.43
N ALA A 176 -18.19 15.70 7.85
CA ALA A 176 -19.47 15.29 8.40
C ALA A 176 -19.37 13.85 8.93
N PRO A 177 -20.02 13.53 10.06
CA PRO A 177 -19.83 12.25 10.74
C PRO A 177 -20.03 11.11 9.74
N VAL A 178 -19.01 10.24 9.66
CA VAL A 178 -19.08 8.97 8.94
C VAL A 178 -20.32 8.25 9.48
N SER A 179 -21.39 8.24 8.69
CA SER A 179 -22.60 7.48 8.97
C SER A 179 -22.27 6.00 8.77
N GLY A 180 -21.55 5.43 9.73
CA GLY A 180 -21.32 4.01 9.82
C GLY A 180 -22.68 3.32 9.95
N ASN A 181 -23.14 2.72 8.86
CA ASN A 181 -24.14 1.67 8.90
C ASN A 181 -23.53 0.46 9.62
N ASN A 182 -23.49 0.52 10.95
CA ASN A 182 -23.09 -0.56 11.84
C ASN A 182 -24.32 -1.25 12.45
N SER A 183 -25.44 -1.25 11.72
CA SER A 183 -26.70 -1.84 12.16
C SER A 183 -26.69 -3.38 12.10
N SER A 184 -25.79 -3.99 11.34
CA SER A 184 -25.66 -5.45 11.22
C SER A 184 -24.80 -6.11 12.31
N VAL A 185 -23.97 -5.35 13.03
CA VAL A 185 -23.09 -5.91 14.09
C VAL A 185 -23.75 -5.87 15.47
N ARG A 186 -24.74 -4.98 15.69
CA ARG A 186 -25.38 -4.81 17.01
C ARG A 186 -26.60 -5.70 17.23
N SER A 187 -27.23 -6.27 16.19
CA SER A 187 -28.44 -7.09 16.37
C SER A 187 -28.18 -8.54 16.82
N GLY A 188 -26.93 -9.01 16.79
CA GLY A 188 -26.57 -10.38 17.21
C GLY A 188 -26.30 -10.58 18.71
N ARG A 189 -26.37 -9.54 19.55
CA ARG A 189 -26.02 -9.62 20.98
C ARG A 189 -27.17 -9.35 21.96
N SER A 190 -28.41 -9.35 21.47
CA SER A 190 -29.62 -9.21 22.30
C SER A 190 -30.49 -10.46 22.18
N GLY A 191 -30.03 -11.54 22.81
CA GLY A 191 -30.75 -12.81 22.81
C GLY A 191 -30.24 -13.73 23.91
N ARG A 192 -30.40 -13.31 25.17
CA ARG A 192 -30.29 -14.21 26.31
C ARG A 192 -31.57 -14.06 27.14
N PRO A 193 -32.50 -15.04 27.09
CA PRO A 193 -33.70 -15.01 27.90
C PRO A 193 -33.34 -15.28 29.36
N ASP A 194 -33.74 -14.36 30.23
CA ASP A 194 -33.72 -14.52 31.68
C ASP A 194 -34.90 -15.44 32.04
N ASN A 195 -34.60 -16.71 32.33
CA ASN A 195 -35.55 -17.68 32.83
C ASN A 195 -35.03 -18.22 34.16
N THR A 196 -35.62 -17.75 35.25
CA THR A 196 -35.83 -18.54 36.47
C THR A 196 -36.88 -17.82 37.33
N GLN A 197 -38.15 -18.01 36.95
CA GLN A 197 -39.21 -18.11 37.95
C GLN A 197 -39.34 -19.57 38.39
N GLY A 198 -39.56 -19.77 39.68
CA GLY A 198 -39.86 -21.04 40.34
C GLY A 198 -39.07 -21.10 41.66
N GLY A 199 -39.66 -21.07 42.85
CA GLY A 199 -41.03 -21.23 43.25
C GLY A 199 -41.02 -21.88 44.65
N LEU A 200 -42.01 -21.47 45.46
CA LEU A 200 -42.60 -22.21 46.58
C LEU A 200 -41.89 -22.22 47.95
N SER A 201 -42.79 -22.11 48.94
CA SER A 201 -42.72 -22.31 50.40
C SER A 201 -41.97 -21.28 51.23
#